data_AF-A0A9W6SG68-F1
#
_entry.id   AF-A0A9W6SG68-F1
#
_cell.length_a   1.000
_cell.length_b   1.000
_cell.length_c   1.000
_cell.angle_alpha   90.00
_cell.angle_beta   90.00
_cell.angle_gamma   90.00
#
_symmetry.space_group_name_H-M   'P 1'
#
loop_
_entity.id
_entity.type
_entity.pdbx_description
1 polymer ?
#
loop_
_entity_poly.entity_id
_entity_poly.type
_entity_poly.pdbx_seq_one_letter_code
_entity_poly.pdbx_strand_id
1 'polypeptide(L)'
;MTASAEVDDPLLSYQEFMEKLRRLTITAKSPDQTVRVTYGYSGSRVELGSRGTRGHTEETLSRQISAALEASQHGYQRAIALLFEQVTGERPPAKEPDKDSPAAVYRDSLDAIAIETVSPRGLVKVGRSGVTGIRLIIRPRTLSLGTVPDEELMAEVNAAVRGAEEEYTRKFEVAKANSLRKDV
;
A
#
# COMPACT_ATOMS: atom_id res chain seq x y z
N MET A 1 -47.15 20.66 -7.68
CA MET A 1 -45.72 20.73 -7.29
C MET A 1 -45.19 19.30 -7.27
N THR A 2 -44.62 18.86 -8.38
CA THR A 2 -43.94 17.56 -8.49
C THR A 2 -42.48 17.80 -8.19
N ALA A 3 -42.01 17.29 -7.05
CA ALA A 3 -40.60 17.18 -6.76
C ALA A 3 -40.01 16.15 -7.74
N SER A 4 -39.23 16.62 -8.70
CA SER A 4 -38.38 15.75 -9.51
C SER A 4 -37.35 15.14 -8.57
N ALA A 5 -37.39 13.81 -8.41
CA ALA A 5 -36.30 13.07 -7.84
C ALA A 5 -35.07 13.32 -8.72
N GLU A 6 -34.02 13.94 -8.14
CA GLU A 6 -32.70 13.96 -8.75
C GLU A 6 -32.32 12.51 -9.02
N VAL A 7 -32.20 12.18 -10.29
CA VAL A 7 -31.61 10.93 -10.73
C VAL A 7 -30.14 11.05 -10.36
N ASP A 8 -29.74 10.46 -9.24
CA ASP A 8 -28.34 10.17 -8.93
C ASP A 8 -27.79 9.39 -10.11
N ASP A 9 -27.06 10.09 -11.00
CA ASP A 9 -26.45 9.47 -12.16
C ASP A 9 -25.25 8.65 -11.67
N PRO A 10 -25.33 7.29 -11.66
CA PRO A 10 -24.28 6.45 -11.10
C PRO A 10 -22.95 6.57 -11.87
N LEU A 11 -22.96 7.12 -13.08
CA LEU A 11 -21.74 7.41 -13.83
C LEU A 11 -21.03 8.66 -13.31
N LEU A 12 -21.77 9.64 -12.79
CA LEU A 12 -21.23 10.88 -12.22
C LEU A 12 -20.54 10.60 -10.88
N SER A 13 -21.16 9.78 -10.03
CA SER A 13 -20.60 9.36 -8.73
C SER A 13 -19.33 8.49 -8.90
N TYR A 14 -19.26 7.64 -9.92
CA TYR A 14 -18.05 6.88 -10.23
C TYR A 14 -16.89 7.78 -10.68
N GLN A 15 -17.14 8.76 -11.56
CA GLN A 15 -16.11 9.70 -12.00
C GLN A 15 -15.58 10.55 -10.84
N GLU A 16 -16.48 11.09 -10.02
CA GLU A 16 -16.12 11.88 -8.83
C GLU A 16 -15.30 11.04 -7.84
N PHE A 17 -15.71 9.79 -7.59
CA PHE A 17 -14.96 8.87 -6.74
C PHE A 17 -13.54 8.65 -7.28
N MET A 18 -13.39 8.37 -8.58
CA MET A 18 -12.08 8.15 -9.20
C MET A 18 -11.18 9.39 -9.17
N GLU A 19 -11.74 10.59 -9.33
CA GLU A 19 -10.98 11.84 -9.22
C GLU A 19 -10.46 12.07 -7.80
N LYS A 20 -11.33 11.88 -6.79
CA LYS A 20 -10.93 12.00 -5.39
C LYS A 20 -9.92 10.92 -5.00
N LEU A 21 -10.10 9.68 -5.48
CA LEU A 21 -9.19 8.57 -5.25
C LEU A 21 -7.78 8.84 -5.80
N ARG A 22 -7.68 9.43 -7.00
CA ARG A 22 -6.39 9.80 -7.61
C ARG A 22 -5.63 10.87 -6.81
N ARG A 23 -6.36 11.73 -6.09
CA ARG A 23 -5.78 12.78 -5.24
C ARG A 23 -5.55 12.32 -3.80
N LEU A 24 -6.14 11.19 -3.40
CA LEU A 24 -5.99 10.65 -2.06
C LEU A 24 -4.53 10.28 -1.81
N THR A 25 -3.97 10.88 -0.76
CA THR A 25 -2.63 10.59 -0.27
C THR A 25 -2.67 10.44 1.23
N ILE A 26 -1.94 9.45 1.75
CA ILE A 26 -1.80 9.18 3.17
C ILE A 26 -0.33 9.27 3.51
N THR A 27 -0.01 10.06 4.53
CA THR A 27 1.33 10.14 5.09
C THR A 27 1.34 9.46 6.45
N ALA A 28 2.18 8.45 6.61
CA ALA A 28 2.47 7.84 7.90
C ALA A 28 3.93 8.11 8.29
N LYS A 29 4.19 8.07 9.59
CA LYS A 29 5.54 8.17 10.16
C LYS A 29 5.85 6.92 10.95
N SER A 30 7.12 6.54 11.01
CA SER A 30 7.56 5.51 11.94
C SER A 30 7.31 5.95 13.40
N PRO A 31 7.20 5.00 14.34
CA PRO A 31 7.07 5.27 15.77
C PRO A 31 8.08 6.30 16.34
N ASP A 32 9.32 6.28 15.86
CA ASP A 32 10.39 7.22 16.27
C ASP A 32 10.51 8.46 15.36
N GLN A 33 9.60 8.61 14.40
CA GLN A 33 9.48 9.72 13.46
C GLN A 33 10.69 9.90 12.52
N THR A 34 11.59 8.93 12.43
CA THR A 34 12.77 9.00 11.55
C THR A 34 12.46 8.61 10.11
N VAL A 35 11.35 7.91 9.86
CA VAL A 35 10.88 7.55 8.53
C VAL A 35 9.52 8.15 8.29
N ARG A 36 9.30 8.65 7.07
CA ARG A 36 8.01 9.08 6.56
C ARG A 36 7.69 8.27 5.29
N VAL A 37 6.46 7.81 5.19
CA VAL A 37 5.96 7.15 3.99
C VAL A 37 4.73 7.90 3.51
N THR A 38 4.74 8.29 2.24
CA THR A 38 3.58 8.82 1.54
C THR A 38 3.06 7.75 0.59
N TYR A 39 1.83 7.32 0.81
CA TYR A 39 1.12 6.35 -0.02
C TYR A 39 0.01 7.06 -0.79
N GLY A 40 -0.09 6.82 -2.10
CA GLY A 40 -1.17 7.37 -2.92
C GLY A 40 -1.44 6.51 -4.15
N TYR A 41 -2.17 7.08 -5.12
CA TYR A 41 -2.52 6.38 -6.35
C TYR A 41 -1.29 5.95 -7.18
N SER A 42 -0.20 6.70 -7.12
CA SER A 42 1.05 6.40 -7.82
C SER A 42 1.98 5.42 -7.09
N GLY A 43 1.54 4.83 -5.97
CA GLY A 43 2.36 3.96 -5.13
C GLY A 43 2.93 4.67 -3.89
N SER A 44 3.93 4.03 -3.29
CA SER A 44 4.57 4.49 -2.06
C SER A 44 5.88 5.24 -2.31
N ARG A 45 6.12 6.27 -1.52
CA ARG A 45 7.41 6.97 -1.41
C ARG A 45 7.87 6.98 0.03
N VAL A 46 9.10 6.51 0.26
CA VAL A 46 9.76 6.46 1.56
C VAL A 46 10.81 7.57 1.64
N GLU A 47 10.80 8.31 2.75
CA GLU A 47 11.73 9.40 3.01
C GLU A 47 12.27 9.30 4.45
N LEU A 48 13.54 9.65 4.62
CA LEU A 48 14.13 9.83 5.95
C LEU A 48 13.81 11.23 6.48
N GLY A 49 13.63 11.31 7.79
CA GLY A 49 13.56 12.58 8.52
C GLY A 49 14.94 13.25 8.62
N SER A 50 14.98 14.39 9.30
CA SER A 50 16.20 15.21 9.43
C SER A 50 17.38 14.52 10.14
N ARG A 51 17.12 13.45 10.89
CA ARG A 51 18.16 12.64 11.55
C ARG A 51 18.77 11.59 10.62
N GLY A 52 18.19 11.37 9.44
CA GLY A 52 18.70 10.40 8.49
C GLY A 52 18.73 8.98 9.06
N THR A 53 19.79 8.24 8.74
CA THR A 53 20.05 6.90 9.30
C THR A 53 20.69 6.91 10.70
N ARG A 54 20.99 8.09 11.26
CA ARG A 54 21.71 8.23 12.54
C ARG A 54 20.91 7.61 13.68
N GLY A 55 21.58 6.74 14.45
CA GLY A 55 20.98 6.06 15.61
C GLY A 55 20.25 4.76 15.27
N HIS A 56 20.29 4.34 14.00
CA HIS A 56 19.74 3.07 13.57
C HIS A 56 20.80 2.02 13.28
N THR A 57 20.45 0.76 13.54
CA THR A 57 21.07 -0.40 12.89
C THR A 57 20.23 -0.75 11.65
N GLU A 58 20.75 -1.63 10.79
CA GLU A 58 20.01 -2.12 9.62
C GLU A 58 18.66 -2.72 10.05
N GLU A 59 18.65 -3.48 11.16
CA GLU A 59 17.45 -4.08 11.72
C GLU A 59 16.46 -3.02 12.22
N THR A 60 16.92 -2.05 13.01
CA THR A 60 15.99 -1.05 13.57
C THR A 60 15.41 -0.17 12.48
N LEU A 61 16.21 0.26 11.49
CA LEU A 61 15.71 1.04 10.36
C LEU A 61 14.74 0.23 9.50
N SER A 62 15.05 -1.05 9.22
CA SER A 62 14.16 -1.95 8.48
C SER A 62 12.78 -2.06 9.13
N ARG A 63 12.75 -2.19 10.46
CA ARG A 63 11.51 -2.22 11.25
C ARG A 63 10.75 -0.89 11.18
N GLN A 64 11.44 0.25 11.29
CA GLN A 64 10.77 1.55 11.21
C GLN A 64 10.16 1.81 9.83
N ILE A 65 10.87 1.45 8.76
CA ILE A 65 10.35 1.58 7.40
C ILE A 65 9.15 0.65 7.19
N SER A 66 9.24 -0.61 7.61
CA SER A 66 8.14 -1.57 7.50
C SER A 66 6.89 -1.08 8.24
N ALA A 67 7.05 -0.61 9.49
CA ALA A 67 5.93 -0.07 10.27
C ALA A 67 5.28 1.16 9.62
N ALA A 68 6.07 2.05 9.02
CA ALA A 68 5.55 3.22 8.32
C ALA A 68 4.83 2.85 7.01
N LEU A 69 5.32 1.85 6.26
CA LEU A 69 4.67 1.30 5.07
C LEU A 69 3.33 0.63 5.41
N GLU A 70 3.31 -0.21 6.43
CA GLU A 70 2.08 -0.87 6.91
C GLU A 70 1.05 0.17 7.35
N ALA A 71 1.47 1.15 8.16
CA ALA A 71 0.59 2.20 8.66
C ALA A 71 0.01 3.07 7.52
N SER A 72 0.83 3.45 6.53
CA SER A 72 0.34 4.25 5.39
C SER A 72 -0.64 3.47 4.55
N GLN A 73 -0.39 2.18 4.32
CA GLN A 73 -1.27 1.32 3.53
C GLN A 73 -2.60 1.06 4.24
N HIS A 74 -2.59 0.74 5.53
CA HIS A 74 -3.81 0.62 6.32
C HIS A 74 -4.60 1.93 6.37
N GLY A 75 -3.91 3.06 6.51
CA GLY A 75 -4.52 4.38 6.44
C GLY A 75 -5.19 4.64 5.09
N TYR A 76 -4.53 4.25 3.99
CA TYR A 76 -5.05 4.40 2.64
C TYR A 76 -6.33 3.59 2.41
N GLN A 77 -6.37 2.33 2.86
CA GLN A 77 -7.58 1.50 2.78
C GLN A 77 -8.76 2.07 3.55
N ARG A 78 -8.51 2.54 4.78
CA ARG A 78 -9.54 3.21 5.58
C ARG A 78 -10.04 4.47 4.89
N ALA A 79 -9.13 5.26 4.32
CA ALA A 79 -9.49 6.47 3.61
C ALA A 79 -10.27 6.19 2.31
N ILE A 80 -10.00 5.09 1.59
CA ILE A 80 -10.83 4.64 0.46
C ILE A 80 -12.26 4.32 0.93
N ALA A 81 -12.41 3.57 2.02
CA ALA A 81 -13.73 3.21 2.54
C ALA A 81 -14.55 4.45 2.94
N LEU A 82 -13.90 5.41 3.62
CA LEU A 82 -14.53 6.69 3.99
C LEU A 82 -14.87 7.53 2.77
N LEU A 83 -14.00 7.54 1.75
CA LEU A 83 -14.24 8.25 0.50
C LEU A 83 -15.43 7.64 -0.26
N PHE A 84 -15.54 6.32 -0.28
CA PHE A 84 -16.67 5.62 -0.89
C PHE A 84 -17.99 5.98 -0.19
N GLU A 85 -17.99 5.95 1.14
CA GLU A 85 -19.14 6.36 1.97
C GLU A 85 -19.52 7.83 1.71
N GLN A 86 -18.53 8.72 1.58
CA GLN A 86 -18.75 10.14 1.28
C GLN A 86 -19.39 10.38 -0.09
N VAL A 87 -19.05 9.56 -1.10
CA VAL A 87 -19.53 9.75 -2.49
C VAL A 87 -20.87 9.04 -2.73
N THR A 88 -21.07 7.86 -2.15
CA THR A 88 -22.26 7.03 -2.40
C THR A 88 -23.34 7.18 -1.33
N GLY A 89 -23.02 7.74 -0.16
CA GLY A 89 -23.91 7.75 1.00
C GLY A 89 -24.07 6.38 1.67
N GLU A 90 -23.48 5.32 1.10
CA GLU A 90 -23.54 3.96 1.62
C GLU A 90 -22.26 3.63 2.38
N ARG A 91 -22.42 3.24 3.64
CA ARG A 91 -21.31 2.68 4.40
C ARG A 91 -21.09 1.23 3.95
N PRO A 92 -19.88 0.85 3.52
CA PRO A 92 -19.59 -0.55 3.19
C PRO A 92 -19.98 -1.44 4.38
N PRO A 93 -20.70 -2.55 4.16
CA PRO A 93 -21.15 -3.40 5.25
C PRO A 93 -19.95 -3.87 6.08
N ALA A 94 -20.00 -3.63 7.39
CA ALA A 94 -18.94 -4.03 8.33
C ALA A 94 -18.89 -5.54 8.59
N LYS A 95 -19.86 -6.31 8.08
CA LYS A 95 -19.88 -7.76 8.23
C LYS A 95 -18.77 -8.37 7.40
N GLU A 96 -18.00 -9.26 8.03
CA GLU A 96 -17.17 -10.20 7.28
C GLU A 96 -18.06 -10.90 6.25
N PRO A 97 -17.64 -10.97 4.98
CA PRO A 97 -18.36 -11.72 3.99
C PRO A 97 -18.54 -13.16 4.47
N ASP A 98 -19.65 -13.80 4.11
CA ASP A 98 -19.79 -15.24 4.32
C ASP A 98 -18.54 -15.94 3.73
N LYS A 99 -18.02 -16.98 4.38
CA LYS A 99 -16.75 -17.61 4.01
C LYS A 99 -16.77 -18.16 2.58
N ASP A 100 -17.96 -18.54 2.12
CA ASP A 100 -18.20 -19.05 0.76
C ASP A 100 -18.67 -17.96 -0.21
N SER A 101 -18.78 -16.70 0.23
CA SER A 101 -19.13 -15.60 -0.66
C SER A 101 -18.00 -15.34 -1.67
N PRO A 102 -18.31 -14.87 -2.88
CA PRO A 102 -17.31 -14.47 -3.85
C PRO A 102 -16.32 -13.43 -3.29
N ALA A 103 -16.77 -12.57 -2.36
CA ALA A 103 -15.91 -11.59 -1.69
C ALA A 103 -14.90 -12.23 -0.73
N ALA A 104 -15.26 -13.30 -0.01
CA ALA A 104 -14.33 -14.05 0.84
C ALA A 104 -13.30 -14.83 0.01
N VAL A 105 -13.75 -15.56 -1.01
CA VAL A 105 -12.85 -16.28 -1.95
C VAL A 105 -11.89 -15.32 -2.64
N TYR A 106 -12.39 -14.14 -3.04
CA TYR A 106 -11.57 -13.08 -3.61
C TYR A 106 -10.53 -12.58 -2.59
N ARG A 107 -10.93 -12.30 -1.35
CA ARG A 107 -10.00 -11.86 -0.28
C ARG A 107 -8.93 -12.90 0.00
N ASP A 108 -9.29 -14.17 0.11
CA ASP A 108 -8.33 -15.28 0.32
C ASP A 108 -7.33 -15.37 -0.84
N SER A 109 -7.79 -15.14 -2.07
CA SER A 109 -6.90 -15.12 -3.24
C SER A 109 -5.90 -13.96 -3.19
N LEU A 110 -6.27 -12.82 -2.59
CA LEU A 110 -5.36 -11.69 -2.36
C LEU A 110 -4.39 -11.99 -1.21
N ASP A 111 -4.86 -12.60 -0.14
CA ASP A 111 -4.03 -12.96 1.02
C ASP A 111 -2.98 -14.04 0.67
N ALA A 112 -3.25 -14.87 -0.34
CA ALA A 112 -2.29 -15.81 -0.90
C ALA A 112 -1.17 -15.17 -1.74
N ILE A 113 -1.28 -13.88 -2.12
CA ILE A 113 -0.23 -13.21 -2.91
C ILE A 113 1.00 -13.00 -2.03
N ALA A 114 2.07 -13.71 -2.35
CA ALA A 114 3.40 -13.48 -1.82
C ALA A 114 4.33 -12.97 -2.92
N ILE A 115 5.00 -11.86 -2.66
CA ILE A 115 6.01 -11.28 -3.56
C ILE A 115 7.27 -10.96 -2.80
N GLU A 116 8.36 -10.95 -3.54
CA GLU A 116 9.67 -10.57 -3.06
C GLU A 116 10.37 -9.78 -4.15
N THR A 117 10.99 -8.69 -3.77
CA THR A 117 11.74 -7.83 -4.68
C THR A 117 13.01 -7.37 -4.00
N VAL A 118 14.05 -7.19 -4.80
CA VAL A 118 15.37 -6.75 -4.37
C VAL A 118 15.73 -5.48 -5.11
N SER A 119 16.34 -4.53 -4.41
CA SER A 119 16.79 -3.27 -4.98
C SER A 119 17.92 -3.49 -6.00
N PRO A 120 18.19 -2.55 -6.92
CA PRO A 120 19.16 -2.73 -8.01
C PRO A 120 20.57 -3.15 -7.55
N ARG A 121 21.07 -2.62 -6.43
CA ARG A 121 22.39 -2.98 -5.87
C ARG A 121 22.32 -4.09 -4.83
N GLY A 122 21.15 -4.68 -4.59
CA GLY A 122 20.94 -5.72 -3.59
C GLY A 122 21.13 -5.25 -2.15
N LEU A 123 20.91 -3.95 -1.89
CA LEU A 123 21.02 -3.39 -0.54
C LEU A 123 19.74 -3.54 0.27
N VAL A 124 18.60 -3.62 -0.41
CA VAL A 124 17.28 -3.68 0.23
C VAL A 124 16.48 -4.78 -0.42
N LYS A 125 15.77 -5.53 0.42
CA LYS A 125 14.81 -6.55 0.01
C LYS A 125 13.45 -6.21 0.61
N VAL A 126 12.41 -6.25 -0.21
CA VAL A 126 11.02 -6.04 0.21
C VAL A 126 10.25 -7.31 -0.08
N GLY A 127 9.68 -7.88 0.97
CA GLY A 127 8.67 -8.92 0.88
C GLY A 127 7.30 -8.33 1.14
N ARG A 128 6.30 -8.82 0.42
CA ARG A 128 4.90 -8.55 0.75
C ARG A 128 4.10 -9.84 0.74
N SER A 129 3.28 -10.03 1.77
CA SER A 129 2.38 -11.16 1.96
C SER A 129 0.97 -10.65 2.19
N GLY A 130 0.06 -11.09 1.33
CA GLY A 130 -1.33 -10.68 1.34
C GLY A 130 -1.52 -9.19 1.13
N VAL A 131 -2.61 -8.67 1.67
CA VAL A 131 -2.99 -7.29 1.39
C VAL A 131 -2.03 -6.30 2.05
N THR A 132 -1.67 -6.45 3.33
CA THR A 132 -0.96 -5.41 4.09
C THR A 132 0.36 -5.83 4.73
N GLY A 133 0.73 -7.11 4.72
CA GLY A 133 1.97 -7.55 5.32
C GLY A 133 3.16 -7.11 4.47
N ILE A 134 3.88 -6.06 4.87
CA ILE A 134 5.06 -5.55 4.17
C ILE A 134 6.27 -5.67 5.08
N ARG A 135 7.28 -6.42 4.63
CA ARG A 135 8.55 -6.56 5.34
C ARG A 135 9.69 -6.05 4.50
N LEU A 136 10.38 -5.05 5.00
CA LEU A 136 11.62 -4.56 4.41
C LEU A 136 12.82 -5.11 5.21
N ILE A 137 13.89 -5.46 4.50
CA ILE A 137 15.16 -5.90 5.07
C ILE A 137 16.28 -5.15 4.38
N ILE A 138 17.05 -4.39 5.14
CA ILE A 138 18.31 -3.77 4.70
C ILE A 138 19.42 -4.81 4.88
N ARG A 139 20.23 -5.00 3.83
CA ARG A 139 21.36 -5.93 3.83
C ARG A 139 22.30 -5.60 4.99
N PRO A 140 22.77 -6.59 5.76
CA PRO A 140 23.75 -6.36 6.82
C PRO A 140 24.99 -5.60 6.32
N ARG A 141 25.57 -4.78 7.19
CA ARG A 141 26.77 -3.97 6.90
C ARG A 141 26.55 -2.79 5.96
N THR A 142 25.31 -2.50 5.57
CA THR A 142 25.00 -1.32 4.73
C THR A 142 25.15 -0.02 5.53
N LEU A 143 24.68 0.01 6.77
CA LEU A 143 24.76 1.19 7.65
C LEU A 143 26.01 1.17 8.51
N SER A 144 26.34 0.00 9.09
CA SER A 144 27.44 -0.12 10.05
C SER A 144 28.83 0.13 9.45
N LEU A 145 29.00 -0.01 8.14
CA LEU A 145 30.24 0.39 7.46
C LEU A 145 30.27 1.87 7.06
N GLY A 146 29.14 2.59 7.13
CA GLY A 146 29.04 4.00 6.76
C GLY A 146 29.34 4.28 5.29
N THR A 147 29.33 3.27 4.42
CA THR A 147 29.77 3.39 3.02
C THR A 147 28.67 3.87 2.08
N VAL A 148 27.41 3.87 2.52
CA VAL A 148 26.25 4.21 1.69
C VAL A 148 25.61 5.50 2.23
N PRO A 149 25.64 6.61 1.47
CA PRO A 149 24.93 7.82 1.83
C PRO A 149 23.42 7.58 1.97
N ASP A 150 22.77 8.34 2.85
CA ASP A 150 21.33 8.25 3.09
C ASP A 150 20.49 8.39 1.82
N GLU A 151 20.92 9.25 0.89
CA GLU A 151 20.28 9.48 -0.40
C GLU A 151 20.32 8.24 -1.29
N GLU A 152 21.46 7.56 -1.37
CA GLU A 152 21.61 6.31 -2.13
C GLU A 152 20.80 5.17 -1.50
N LEU A 153 20.82 5.08 -0.16
CA LEU A 153 20.00 4.10 0.54
C LEU A 153 18.50 4.33 0.28
N MET A 154 18.06 5.58 0.27
CA MET A 154 16.67 5.92 -0.05
C MET A 154 16.30 5.64 -1.50
N ALA A 155 17.21 5.85 -2.45
CA ALA A 155 16.99 5.41 -3.82
C ALA A 155 16.78 3.89 -3.90
N GLU A 156 17.59 3.10 -3.17
CA GLU A 156 17.48 1.64 -3.14
C GLU A 156 16.20 1.17 -2.43
N VAL A 157 15.82 1.79 -1.30
CA VAL A 157 14.56 1.51 -0.61
C VAL A 157 13.36 1.77 -1.53
N ASN A 158 13.29 2.95 -2.14
CA ASN A 158 12.18 3.30 -3.03
C ASN A 158 12.15 2.42 -4.29
N ALA A 159 13.31 2.03 -4.83
CA ALA A 159 13.36 1.11 -5.96
C ALA A 159 12.81 -0.28 -5.60
N ALA A 160 13.18 -0.83 -4.44
CA ALA A 160 12.65 -2.12 -3.98
C ALA A 160 11.15 -2.05 -3.66
N VAL A 161 10.69 -0.97 -3.01
CA VAL A 161 9.25 -0.77 -2.71
C VAL A 161 8.44 -0.66 -3.99
N ARG A 162 8.88 0.17 -4.95
CA ARG A 162 8.20 0.29 -6.24
C ARG A 162 8.13 -1.04 -6.98
N GLY A 163 9.24 -1.78 -7.06
CA GLY A 163 9.24 -3.09 -7.71
C GLY A 163 8.32 -4.10 -7.01
N ALA A 164 8.23 -4.04 -5.68
CA ALA A 164 7.29 -4.85 -4.91
C ALA A 164 5.82 -4.49 -5.20
N GLU A 165 5.50 -3.20 -5.38
CA GLU A 165 4.15 -2.74 -5.75
C GLU A 165 3.78 -3.11 -7.19
N GLU A 166 4.71 -2.98 -8.13
CA GLU A 166 4.54 -3.39 -9.53
C GLU A 166 4.29 -4.90 -9.63
N GLU A 167 5.10 -5.69 -8.93
CA GLU A 167 4.98 -7.16 -8.90
C GLU A 167 3.69 -7.61 -8.21
N TYR A 168 3.29 -6.94 -7.12
CA TYR A 168 2.00 -7.19 -6.47
C TYR A 168 0.84 -6.88 -7.41
N THR A 169 0.86 -5.72 -8.08
CA THR A 169 -0.19 -5.31 -9.04
C THR A 169 -0.31 -6.33 -10.17
N ARG A 170 0.82 -6.79 -10.71
CA ARG A 170 0.85 -7.83 -11.74
C ARG A 170 0.20 -9.13 -11.27
N LYS A 171 0.54 -9.62 -10.07
CA LYS A 171 -0.07 -10.84 -9.52
C LYS A 171 -1.54 -10.65 -9.15
N PHE A 172 -1.89 -9.46 -8.68
CA PHE A 172 -3.27 -9.07 -8.37
C PHE A 172 -4.17 -9.15 -9.61
N GLU A 173 -3.74 -8.57 -10.74
CA GLU A 173 -4.52 -8.63 -11.98
C GLU A 173 -4.68 -10.06 -12.50
N VAL A 174 -3.65 -10.91 -12.35
CA VAL A 174 -3.75 -12.34 -12.68
C VAL A 174 -4.74 -13.07 -11.76
N ALA A 175 -4.69 -12.83 -10.46
CA ALA A 175 -5.61 -13.43 -9.49
C ALA A 175 -7.06 -13.03 -9.79
N LYS A 176 -7.30 -11.73 -10.05
CA LYS A 176 -8.60 -11.18 -10.43
C LYS A 176 -9.13 -11.77 -11.74
N ALA A 177 -8.30 -11.90 -12.77
CA ALA A 177 -8.70 -12.52 -14.03
C ALA A 177 -9.08 -14.01 -13.85
N ASN A 178 -8.40 -14.71 -12.95
CA ASN A 178 -8.70 -16.11 -12.65
C ASN A 178 -9.95 -16.29 -11.78
N SER A 179 -10.26 -15.36 -10.88
CA SER A 179 -11.49 -15.41 -10.08
C SER A 179 -12.73 -15.18 -10.94
N LEU A 180 -12.69 -14.20 -11.84
CA LEU A 180 -13.81 -13.88 -12.75
C LEU A 180 -14.15 -15.00 -13.74
N ARG A 181 -13.20 -15.92 -14.03
CA ARG A 181 -13.43 -17.07 -14.91
C ARG A 181 -14.10 -18.26 -14.21
N LYS A 182 -14.10 -18.30 -12.88
CA LYS A 182 -14.71 -19.39 -12.12
C LYS A 182 -16.22 -19.18 -11.87
N ASP A 183 -16.71 -17.98 -12.14
CA ASP A 183 -18.12 -17.60 -11.98
C ASP A 183 -18.94 -17.73 -13.29
N VAL A 184 -18.39 -18.39 -14.32
CA VAL A 184 -19.06 -18.73 -15.60
C VAL A 184 -19.16 -20.24 -15.74
#